data_AF-A0A931ZIC4-F1
#
_entry.id   AF-A0A931ZIC4-F1
#
_cell.length_a   1.000
_cell.length_b   1.000
_cell.length_c   1.000
_cell.angle_alpha   90.00
_cell.angle_beta   90.00
_cell.angle_gamma   90.00
#
_symmetry.space_group_name_H-M   'P 1'
#
loop_
_entity.id
_entity.type
_entity.pdbx_description
1 polymer ?
#
loop_
_entity_poly.entity_id
_entity_poly.type
_entity_poly.pdbx_seq_one_letter_code
_entity_poly.pdbx_strand_id
1 'polypeptide(L)'
;MVKRLSLFLLFLLVVVGVTAFYRKGGAPARLATYSVTRPTPTLTPTPELPKTVQAISPDMKQTLIMKEQKNGSSVTHTFSTSGEKEHAQQQVFTKTVDLPKTITIPFNAWSPGGNKYLFLKETGNGFDSHIVLTSLGKPVARDFQTVVVEELFAQKYADYKITDVTGWAAPTLLVVNTDKLDGTVGPSFWFDVTALSFIKLSTRFN
;
A
#
# COMPACT_ATOMS: atom_id res chain seq x y z
N MET A 1 6.51 -111.07 -15.69
CA MET A 1 7.49 -110.89 -14.60
C MET A 1 8.10 -109.48 -14.70
N VAL A 2 7.38 -108.43 -14.27
CA VAL A 2 7.94 -107.08 -13.97
C VAL A 2 6.95 -106.40 -13.00
N LYS A 3 7.16 -106.54 -11.69
CA LYS A 3 6.39 -105.81 -10.65
C LYS A 3 7.22 -105.63 -9.39
N ARG A 4 8.38 -104.95 -9.42
CA ARG A 4 9.12 -104.56 -8.20
C ARG A 4 9.95 -103.26 -8.33
N LEU A 5 9.50 -102.28 -9.12
CA LEU A 5 10.20 -101.00 -9.26
C LEU A 5 9.25 -99.78 -9.17
N SER A 6 8.30 -99.80 -8.23
CA SER A 6 7.31 -98.71 -8.09
C SER A 6 7.03 -98.30 -6.64
N LEU A 7 7.83 -98.75 -5.66
CA LEU A 7 7.62 -98.41 -4.25
C LEU A 7 8.72 -97.53 -3.63
N PHE A 8 9.90 -97.44 -4.26
CA PHE A 8 11.01 -96.63 -3.72
C PHE A 8 10.97 -95.15 -4.13
N LEU A 9 10.29 -94.79 -5.23
CA LEU A 9 10.20 -93.39 -5.66
C LEU A 9 9.17 -92.56 -4.87
N LEU A 10 8.18 -93.20 -4.23
CA LEU A 10 7.14 -92.48 -3.50
C LEU A 10 7.58 -92.03 -2.10
N PHE A 11 8.56 -92.72 -1.48
CA PHE A 11 9.04 -92.37 -0.15
C PHE A 11 10.00 -91.16 -0.15
N LEU A 12 10.71 -90.92 -1.26
CA LEU A 12 11.67 -89.82 -1.36
C LEU A 12 11.00 -88.45 -1.56
N LEU A 13 9.80 -88.41 -2.15
CA LEU A 13 9.03 -87.19 -2.34
C LEU A 13 8.34 -86.68 -1.06
N VAL A 14 8.03 -87.57 -0.11
CA VAL A 14 7.39 -87.17 1.15
C VAL A 14 8.39 -86.56 2.13
N VAL A 15 9.66 -87.00 2.15
CA VAL A 15 10.68 -86.48 3.08
C VAL A 15 11.18 -85.08 2.65
N VAL A 16 11.22 -84.76 1.36
CA VAL A 16 11.56 -83.41 0.87
C VAL A 16 10.38 -82.44 1.07
N GLY A 17 9.13 -82.93 1.01
CA GLY A 17 7.94 -82.10 1.25
C GLY A 17 7.81 -81.60 2.69
N VAL A 18 8.22 -82.40 3.69
CA VAL A 18 8.06 -82.04 5.11
C VAL A 18 9.16 -81.08 5.62
N THR A 19 10.34 -81.10 5.02
CA THR A 19 11.44 -80.20 5.42
C THR A 19 11.33 -78.78 4.85
N ALA A 20 10.57 -78.59 3.76
CA ALA A 20 10.33 -77.27 3.17
C ALA A 20 9.23 -76.44 3.87
N PHE A 21 8.39 -77.06 4.71
CA PHE A 21 7.24 -76.37 5.32
C PHE A 21 7.51 -75.74 6.70
N TYR A 22 8.68 -76.01 7.33
CA TYR A 22 8.99 -75.54 8.69
C TYR A 22 9.96 -74.35 8.79
N ARG A 23 10.18 -73.61 7.69
CA ARG A 23 10.99 -72.38 7.70
C ARG A 23 10.33 -71.22 6.96
N LYS A 24 9.24 -70.71 7.51
CA LYS A 24 8.89 -69.28 7.38
C LYS A 24 8.32 -68.80 8.71
N GLY A 25 9.22 -68.56 9.68
CA GLY A 25 8.93 -67.68 10.79
C GLY A 25 8.53 -66.32 10.22
N GLY A 26 7.34 -65.84 10.56
CA GLY A 26 6.88 -64.52 10.19
C GLY A 26 7.88 -63.48 10.68
N ALA A 27 8.43 -62.70 9.76
CA ALA A 27 9.02 -61.42 10.12
C ALA A 27 7.91 -60.60 10.80
N PRO A 28 8.18 -59.93 11.94
CA PRO A 28 7.19 -59.02 12.50
C PRO A 28 6.80 -58.03 11.41
N ALA A 29 5.50 -57.92 11.14
CA ALA A 29 4.97 -56.91 10.25
C ALA A 29 5.41 -55.56 10.80
N ARG A 30 6.40 -54.93 10.17
CA ARG A 30 6.71 -53.52 10.41
C ARG A 30 5.45 -52.76 10.01
N LEU A 31 4.78 -52.15 10.97
CA LEU A 31 3.72 -51.19 10.71
C LEU A 31 4.32 -50.15 9.76
N ALA A 32 3.87 -50.14 8.51
CA ALA A 32 4.11 -49.02 7.63
C ALA A 32 3.40 -47.83 8.28
N THR A 33 4.16 -46.97 8.95
CA THR A 33 3.66 -45.68 9.38
C THR A 33 3.41 -44.89 8.09
N TYR A 34 2.18 -44.92 7.61
CA TYR A 34 1.71 -43.94 6.64
C TYR A 34 1.70 -42.61 7.38
N SER A 35 2.76 -41.81 7.20
CA SER A 35 2.67 -40.39 7.47
C SER A 35 1.66 -39.82 6.47
N VAL A 36 0.40 -39.71 6.89
CA VAL A 36 -0.56 -38.85 6.22
C VAL A 36 0.05 -37.46 6.31
N THR A 37 0.68 -37.00 5.24
CA THR A 37 1.08 -35.60 5.10
C THR A 37 -0.23 -34.82 5.05
N ARG A 38 -0.73 -34.42 6.22
CA ARG A 38 -1.80 -33.44 6.31
C ARG A 38 -1.29 -32.23 5.53
N PRO A 39 -2.00 -31.75 4.48
CA PRO A 39 -1.60 -30.51 3.86
C PRO A 39 -1.57 -29.46 4.97
N THR A 40 -0.37 -28.92 5.24
CA THR A 40 -0.23 -27.73 6.08
C THR A 40 -1.19 -26.71 5.49
N PRO A 41 -2.16 -26.18 6.27
CA PRO A 41 -2.99 -25.10 5.76
C PRO A 41 -2.02 -24.02 5.29
N THR A 42 -2.04 -23.75 3.98
CA THR A 42 -1.35 -22.59 3.44
C THR A 42 -1.95 -21.42 4.19
N LEU A 43 -1.13 -20.71 4.98
CA LEU A 43 -1.57 -19.50 5.67
C LEU A 43 -2.01 -18.55 4.56
N THR A 44 -3.33 -18.45 4.35
CA THR A 44 -3.89 -17.36 3.57
C THR A 44 -3.35 -16.09 4.22
N PRO A 45 -2.65 -15.21 3.48
CA PRO A 45 -2.13 -13.98 4.08
C PRO A 45 -3.32 -13.23 4.66
N THR A 46 -3.34 -13.07 5.99
CA THR A 46 -4.32 -12.23 6.66
C THR A 46 -4.22 -10.85 6.03
N PRO A 47 -5.30 -10.32 5.42
CA PRO A 47 -5.28 -8.97 4.87
C PRO A 47 -4.84 -8.02 5.98
N GLU A 48 -3.75 -7.28 5.75
CA GLU A 48 -3.31 -6.27 6.69
C GLU A 48 -4.46 -5.25 6.86
N LEU A 49 -4.92 -5.02 8.09
CA LEU A 49 -6.02 -4.09 8.33
C LEU A 49 -5.65 -2.70 7.79
N PRO A 50 -6.59 -2.00 7.14
CA PRO A 50 -6.33 -0.69 6.60
C PRO A 50 -6.03 0.31 7.73
N LYS A 51 -4.85 0.94 7.67
CA LYS A 51 -4.49 2.01 8.59
C LYS A 51 -5.35 3.24 8.28
N THR A 52 -5.93 3.83 9.31
CA THR A 52 -6.82 4.99 9.17
C THR A 52 -6.25 6.20 9.92
N VAL A 53 -6.21 7.36 9.26
CA VAL A 53 -5.77 8.65 9.82
C VAL A 53 -6.88 9.67 9.59
N GLN A 54 -7.09 10.59 10.54
CA GLN A 54 -8.15 11.60 10.45
C GLN A 54 -7.62 13.00 10.78
N ALA A 55 -8.20 14.03 10.15
CA ALA A 55 -7.97 15.43 10.48
C ALA A 55 -9.27 16.23 10.43
N ILE A 56 -9.62 16.87 11.53
CA ILE A 56 -10.82 17.70 11.67
C ILE A 56 -10.53 19.10 11.10
N SER A 57 -11.51 19.70 10.44
CA SER A 57 -11.42 21.06 9.91
C SER A 57 -11.28 22.11 11.03
N PRO A 58 -10.68 23.28 10.76
CA PRO A 58 -10.50 24.33 11.77
C PRO A 58 -11.81 24.81 12.43
N ASP A 59 -12.92 24.77 11.68
CA ASP A 59 -14.25 25.13 12.19
C ASP A 59 -15.04 23.94 12.77
N MET A 60 -14.41 22.76 12.84
CA MET A 60 -14.98 21.49 13.35
C MET A 60 -16.16 20.92 12.57
N LYS A 61 -16.50 21.48 11.39
CA LYS A 61 -17.67 21.05 10.62
C LYS A 61 -17.43 19.88 9.70
N GLN A 62 -16.17 19.57 9.39
CA GLN A 62 -15.79 18.51 8.46
C GLN A 62 -14.60 17.70 8.98
N THR A 63 -14.52 16.43 8.57
CA THR A 63 -13.41 15.54 8.88
C THR A 63 -12.85 14.95 7.59
N LEU A 64 -11.53 14.99 7.44
CA LEU A 64 -10.79 14.33 6.38
C LEU A 64 -10.33 12.99 6.93
N ILE A 65 -10.62 11.92 6.21
CA ILE A 65 -10.31 10.55 6.59
C ILE A 65 -9.43 9.96 5.48
N MET A 66 -8.26 9.46 5.84
CA MET A 66 -7.39 8.68 4.96
C MET A 66 -7.42 7.22 5.40
N LYS A 67 -7.62 6.32 4.43
CA LYS A 67 -7.44 4.88 4.58
C LYS A 67 -6.27 4.43 3.70
N GLU A 68 -5.33 3.70 4.29
CA GLU A 68 -4.20 3.09 3.60
C GLU A 68 -4.46 1.60 3.41
N GLN A 69 -4.27 1.10 2.19
CA GLN A 69 -4.32 -0.33 1.87
C GLN A 69 -3.03 -0.74 1.17
N LYS A 70 -2.23 -1.57 1.84
CA LYS A 70 -1.01 -2.15 1.26
C LYS A 70 -1.37 -3.26 0.29
N ASN A 71 -0.78 -3.18 -0.91
CA ASN A 71 -0.93 -4.14 -1.99
C ASN A 71 0.48 -4.52 -2.49
N GLY A 72 1.14 -5.44 -1.78
CA GLY A 72 2.50 -5.88 -2.12
C GLY A 72 3.53 -4.74 -2.04
N SER A 73 4.08 -4.34 -3.18
CA SER A 73 5.07 -3.26 -3.30
C SER A 73 4.47 -1.85 -3.37
N SER A 74 3.15 -1.73 -3.27
CA SER A 74 2.43 -0.48 -3.41
C SER A 74 1.48 -0.22 -2.24
N VAL A 75 1.11 1.03 -2.02
CA VAL A 75 0.12 1.45 -1.03
C VAL A 75 -0.92 2.32 -1.71
N THR A 76 -2.19 1.94 -1.59
CA THR A 76 -3.32 2.74 -2.05
C THR A 76 -3.84 3.59 -0.91
N HIS A 77 -3.82 4.91 -1.09
CA HIS A 77 -4.35 5.89 -0.15
C HIS A 77 -5.71 6.37 -0.67
N THR A 78 -6.76 6.20 0.12
CA THR A 78 -8.11 6.68 -0.19
C THR A 78 -8.51 7.75 0.80
N PHE A 79 -8.85 8.92 0.29
CA PHE A 79 -9.24 10.10 1.06
C PHE A 79 -10.74 10.33 0.93
N SER A 80 -11.37 10.65 2.04
CA SER A 80 -12.79 10.98 2.10
C SER A 80 -13.08 12.12 3.05
N THR A 81 -14.16 12.84 2.81
CA THR A 81 -14.67 13.86 3.72
C THR A 81 -16.03 13.46 4.30
N SER A 82 -16.30 13.91 5.52
CA SER A 82 -17.60 13.77 6.21
C SER A 82 -17.96 15.08 6.91
N GLY A 83 -19.25 15.40 7.09
CA GLY A 83 -19.69 16.63 7.75
C GLY A 83 -20.96 16.49 8.59
N GLU A 84 -21.32 17.54 9.35
CA GLU A 84 -22.37 17.53 10.39
C GLU A 84 -23.81 17.26 9.93
N LYS A 85 -24.14 17.43 8.65
CA LYS A 85 -25.50 17.20 8.14
C LYS A 85 -25.50 16.05 7.15
N GLU A 86 -26.02 14.90 7.60
CA GLU A 86 -26.54 13.75 6.82
C GLU A 86 -25.72 13.17 5.64
N HIS A 87 -24.47 13.58 5.43
CA HIS A 87 -23.69 13.03 4.34
C HIS A 87 -22.85 11.84 4.78
N ALA A 88 -23.16 10.68 4.19
CA ALA A 88 -22.27 9.55 4.09
C ALA A 88 -20.86 10.01 3.68
N GLN A 89 -19.85 9.34 4.23
CA GLN A 89 -18.44 9.55 3.88
C GLN A 89 -18.28 9.62 2.35
N GLN A 90 -17.90 10.79 1.83
CA GLN A 90 -17.71 11.00 0.40
C GLN A 90 -16.24 10.82 0.04
N GLN A 91 -15.93 9.89 -0.86
CA GLN A 91 -14.57 9.79 -1.39
C GLN A 91 -14.24 11.01 -2.24
N VAL A 92 -13.07 11.62 -1.98
CA VAL A 92 -12.61 12.83 -2.69
C VAL A 92 -11.39 12.59 -3.55
N PHE A 93 -10.56 11.60 -3.20
CA PHE A 93 -9.33 11.30 -3.90
C PHE A 93 -8.81 9.90 -3.58
N THR A 94 -8.22 9.23 -4.56
CA THR A 94 -7.52 7.96 -4.37
C THR A 94 -6.25 8.01 -5.19
N LYS A 95 -5.13 7.58 -4.57
CA LYS A 95 -3.85 7.45 -5.27
C LYS A 95 -3.08 6.25 -4.76
N THR A 96 -2.56 5.47 -5.69
CA THR A 96 -1.64 4.36 -5.42
C THR A 96 -0.22 4.83 -5.65
N VAL A 97 0.66 4.56 -4.69
CA VAL A 97 2.08 4.91 -4.76
C VAL A 97 2.93 3.68 -4.46
N ASP A 98 4.07 3.55 -5.13
CA ASP A 98 5.03 2.48 -4.87
C ASP A 98 5.86 2.79 -3.61
N LEU A 99 6.15 1.75 -2.82
CA LEU A 99 7.02 1.89 -1.65
C LEU A 99 8.45 2.33 -2.08
N PRO A 100 9.14 3.16 -1.28
CA PRO A 100 8.79 3.64 0.05
C PRO A 100 7.91 4.90 0.08
N LYS A 101 7.30 5.31 -1.04
CA LYS A 101 6.47 6.52 -1.05
C LYS A 101 5.22 6.38 -0.18
N THR A 102 4.78 7.49 0.38
CA THR A 102 3.54 7.59 1.17
C THR A 102 2.89 8.95 0.97
N ILE A 103 1.58 9.02 1.21
CA ILE A 103 0.84 10.28 1.25
C ILE A 103 0.36 10.48 2.67
N THR A 104 0.60 11.68 3.21
CA THR A 104 0.25 12.05 4.59
C THR A 104 -0.75 13.19 4.59
N ILE A 105 -1.49 13.30 5.71
CA ILE A 105 -2.33 14.46 6.03
C ILE A 105 -1.52 15.38 6.95
N PRO A 106 -1.03 16.54 6.48
CA PRO A 106 -0.38 17.53 7.32
C PRO A 106 -1.35 18.16 8.34
N PHE A 107 -0.82 18.76 9.42
CA PHE A 107 -1.65 19.41 10.45
C PHE A 107 -2.52 20.55 9.90
N ASN A 108 -2.08 21.18 8.82
CA ASN A 108 -2.75 22.28 8.12
C ASN A 108 -3.35 21.81 6.78
N ALA A 109 -3.83 20.57 6.72
CA ALA A 109 -4.44 20.04 5.50
C ALA A 109 -5.64 20.87 5.03
N TRP A 110 -6.42 21.45 5.93
CA TRP A 110 -7.64 22.19 5.59
C TRP A 110 -7.36 23.66 5.29
N SER A 111 -7.87 24.16 4.16
CA SER A 111 -7.83 25.59 3.85
C SER A 111 -8.68 26.41 4.85
N PRO A 112 -8.20 27.55 5.35
CA PRO A 112 -8.98 28.40 6.25
C PRO A 112 -10.17 29.04 5.54
N GLY A 113 -11.13 29.57 6.31
CA GLY A 113 -12.21 30.41 5.75
C GLY A 113 -13.24 29.66 4.90
N GLY A 114 -13.55 28.40 5.26
CA GLY A 114 -14.65 27.64 4.66
C GLY A 114 -14.28 26.27 4.09
N ASN A 115 -13.09 25.74 4.42
CA ASN A 115 -12.72 24.34 4.18
C ASN A 115 -12.86 23.88 2.71
N LYS A 116 -12.59 24.77 1.75
CA LYS A 116 -12.83 24.53 0.33
C LYS A 116 -11.79 23.59 -0.28
N TYR A 117 -10.56 23.66 0.21
CA TYR A 117 -9.43 22.91 -0.31
C TYR A 117 -8.75 22.08 0.76
N LEU A 118 -8.12 21.01 0.31
CA LEU A 118 -7.27 20.13 1.08
C LEU A 118 -5.84 20.20 0.53
N PHE A 119 -4.88 20.10 1.44
CA PHE A 119 -3.45 20.09 1.20
C PHE A 119 -2.88 18.77 1.74
N LEU A 120 -2.28 17.98 0.86
CA LEU A 120 -1.69 16.68 1.18
C LEU A 120 -0.21 16.70 0.82
N LYS A 121 0.58 15.88 1.52
CA LYS A 121 2.02 15.75 1.27
C LYS A 121 2.36 14.32 0.89
N GLU A 122 2.85 14.13 -0.32
CA GLU A 122 3.48 12.90 -0.77
C GLU A 122 4.99 12.99 -0.49
N THR A 123 5.54 11.96 0.14
CA THR A 123 6.97 11.87 0.43
C THR A 123 7.52 10.53 -0.04
N GLY A 124 8.80 10.51 -0.41
CA GLY A 124 9.54 9.30 -0.77
C GLY A 124 10.42 9.48 -1.99
N ASN A 125 11.41 8.59 -2.17
CA ASN A 125 12.38 8.62 -3.27
C ASN A 125 13.18 9.92 -3.40
N GLY A 126 13.39 10.63 -2.28
CA GLY A 126 14.25 11.82 -2.22
C GLY A 126 13.58 13.14 -2.63
N PHE A 127 12.29 13.13 -2.98
CA PHE A 127 11.54 14.33 -3.33
C PHE A 127 10.17 14.32 -2.67
N ASP A 128 9.77 15.49 -2.15
CA ASP A 128 8.43 15.71 -1.62
C ASP A 128 7.55 16.32 -2.71
N SER A 129 6.27 16.01 -2.70
CA SER A 129 5.28 16.62 -3.58
C SER A 129 4.05 17.04 -2.81
N HIS A 130 3.55 18.23 -3.11
CA HIS A 130 2.43 18.84 -2.41
C HIS A 130 1.22 18.86 -3.32
N ILE A 131 0.16 18.19 -2.87
CA ILE A 131 -1.05 17.95 -3.64
C ILE A 131 -2.18 18.80 -3.07
N VAL A 132 -2.83 19.58 -3.93
CA VAL A 132 -4.02 20.37 -3.60
C VAL A 132 -5.23 19.78 -4.32
N LEU A 133 -6.34 19.65 -3.60
CA LEU A 133 -7.61 19.18 -4.13
C LEU A 133 -8.79 19.90 -3.45
N THR A 134 -9.99 19.78 -4.00
CA THR A 134 -11.19 20.32 -3.33
C THR A 134 -11.72 19.34 -2.28
N SER A 135 -12.30 19.85 -1.19
CA SER A 135 -12.90 19.03 -0.12
C SER A 135 -14.16 18.26 -0.54
N LEU A 136 -14.70 18.58 -1.73
CA LEU A 136 -15.87 17.94 -2.32
C LEU A 136 -15.50 16.97 -3.45
N GLY A 137 -14.21 16.70 -3.69
CA GLY A 137 -13.76 15.82 -4.77
C GLY A 137 -14.07 16.33 -6.18
N LYS A 138 -14.42 17.62 -6.32
CA LYS A 138 -14.58 18.29 -7.62
C LYS A 138 -13.20 18.71 -8.16
N PRO A 139 -13.08 18.91 -9.47
CA PRO A 139 -11.86 19.49 -10.04
C PRO A 139 -11.51 20.84 -9.40
N VAL A 140 -10.21 21.06 -9.16
CA VAL A 140 -9.66 22.33 -8.65
C VAL A 140 -9.79 23.42 -9.72
N ALA A 141 -9.55 23.04 -10.98
CA ALA A 141 -9.76 23.88 -12.16
C ALA A 141 -10.32 23.01 -13.29
N ARG A 142 -10.71 23.65 -14.40
CA ARG A 142 -11.48 23.04 -15.51
C ARG A 142 -11.02 21.63 -15.89
N ASP A 143 -9.70 21.42 -15.96
CA ASP A 143 -9.09 20.16 -16.42
C ASP A 143 -8.24 19.46 -15.33
N PHE A 144 -8.21 19.98 -14.10
CA PHE A 144 -7.32 19.50 -13.04
C PHE A 144 -8.13 18.96 -11.85
N GLN A 145 -8.19 17.63 -11.73
CA GLN A 145 -8.81 16.98 -10.57
C GLN A 145 -8.06 17.33 -9.27
N THR A 146 -6.73 17.29 -9.34
CA THR A 146 -5.82 17.75 -8.29
C THR A 146 -4.72 18.59 -8.92
N VAL A 147 -4.02 19.35 -8.09
CA VAL A 147 -2.86 20.14 -8.48
C VAL A 147 -1.65 19.66 -7.71
N VAL A 148 -0.56 19.37 -8.42
CA VAL A 148 0.75 19.13 -7.80
C VAL A 148 1.56 20.43 -7.92
N VAL A 149 1.92 21.03 -6.78
CA VAL A 149 2.53 22.36 -6.74
C VAL A 149 3.87 22.38 -7.47
N GLU A 150 4.69 21.34 -7.27
CA GLU A 150 6.01 21.18 -7.89
C GLU A 150 5.92 21.12 -9.41
N GLU A 151 4.95 20.38 -9.97
CA GLU A 151 4.79 20.23 -11.42
C GLU A 151 4.44 21.57 -12.08
N LEU A 152 3.52 22.34 -11.48
CA LEU A 152 3.17 23.67 -11.99
C LEU A 152 4.29 24.69 -11.81
N PHE A 153 5.04 24.59 -10.71
CA PHE A 153 6.13 25.51 -10.40
C PHE A 153 7.29 25.31 -11.37
N ALA A 154 7.73 24.07 -11.60
CA ALA A 154 8.83 23.74 -12.48
C ALA A 154 8.61 24.19 -13.94
N GLN A 155 7.35 24.25 -14.39
CA GLN A 155 6.98 24.78 -15.70
C GLN A 155 7.23 26.29 -15.86
N LYS A 156 7.19 27.05 -14.76
CA LYS A 156 7.29 28.53 -14.78
C LYS A 156 8.65 29.04 -14.30
N TYR A 157 9.33 28.29 -13.44
CA TYR A 157 10.47 28.76 -12.67
C TYR A 157 11.63 27.75 -12.69
N ALA A 158 12.23 27.56 -13.86
CA ALA A 158 13.31 26.59 -14.08
C ALA A 158 14.58 26.87 -13.23
N ASP A 159 14.82 28.12 -12.83
CA ASP A 159 16.00 28.51 -12.06
C ASP A 159 15.87 28.27 -10.54
N TYR A 160 14.73 27.76 -10.09
CA TYR A 160 14.39 27.58 -8.69
C TYR A 160 13.97 26.14 -8.39
N LYS A 161 14.27 25.69 -7.17
CA LYS A 161 13.76 24.44 -6.60
C LYS A 161 12.90 24.74 -5.39
N ILE A 162 11.75 24.07 -5.28
CA ILE A 162 10.93 24.13 -4.07
C ILE A 162 11.70 23.42 -2.95
N THR A 163 11.86 24.10 -1.82
CA THR A 163 12.42 23.50 -0.60
C THR A 163 11.33 23.05 0.35
N ASP A 164 10.22 23.78 0.40
CA ASP A 164 9.08 23.46 1.26
C ASP A 164 7.81 24.17 0.79
N VAL A 165 6.66 23.62 1.13
CA VAL A 165 5.36 24.28 1.00
C VAL A 165 4.72 24.27 2.39
N THR A 166 4.74 25.41 3.08
CA THR A 166 4.39 25.46 4.51
C THR A 166 2.88 25.34 4.76
N GLY A 167 2.06 25.27 3.70
CA GLY A 167 0.60 25.20 3.72
C GLY A 167 -0.07 26.55 3.52
N TRP A 168 -1.25 26.75 4.12
CA TRP A 168 -2.14 27.88 3.82
C TRP A 168 -1.72 29.20 4.47
N ALA A 169 -1.47 30.22 3.65
CA ALA A 169 -1.37 31.63 4.07
C ALA A 169 -2.74 32.34 4.05
N ALA A 170 -3.66 31.88 3.20
CA ALA A 170 -5.02 32.40 3.08
C ALA A 170 -5.94 31.29 2.54
N PRO A 171 -7.27 31.51 2.45
CA PRO A 171 -8.22 30.48 1.99
C PRO A 171 -7.88 29.83 0.63
N THR A 172 -7.15 30.54 -0.23
CA THR A 172 -6.76 30.09 -1.58
C THR A 172 -5.25 30.17 -1.83
N LEU A 173 -4.46 30.57 -0.83
CA LEU A 173 -3.03 30.86 -1.00
C LEU A 173 -2.19 29.88 -0.19
N LEU A 174 -1.23 29.24 -0.86
CA LEU A 174 -0.16 28.47 -0.21
C LEU A 174 1.14 29.26 -0.23
N VAL A 175 1.98 29.07 0.79
CA VAL A 175 3.35 29.60 0.78
C VAL A 175 4.30 28.54 0.22
N VAL A 176 5.08 28.91 -0.79
CA VAL A 176 6.08 28.07 -1.44
C VAL A 176 7.45 28.69 -1.19
N ASN A 177 8.31 27.97 -0.48
CA ASN A 177 9.68 28.37 -0.20
C ASN A 177 10.62 27.74 -1.22
N THR A 178 11.59 28.52 -1.71
CA THR A 178 12.47 28.06 -2.79
C THR A 178 13.92 28.42 -2.55
N ASP A 179 14.80 27.59 -3.08
CA ASP A 179 16.20 27.92 -3.30
C ASP A 179 16.44 28.08 -4.80
N LYS A 180 17.52 28.77 -5.15
CA LYS A 180 18.04 28.74 -6.51
C LYS A 180 18.77 27.42 -6.77
N LEU A 181 18.91 27.06 -8.04
CA LEU A 181 19.67 25.85 -8.43
C LEU A 181 21.15 25.92 -8.03
N ASP A 182 21.72 27.11 -7.89
CA ASP A 182 23.09 27.32 -7.38
C ASP A 182 23.25 27.10 -5.86
N GLY A 183 22.16 26.75 -5.17
CA GLY A 183 22.14 26.51 -3.74
C GLY A 183 21.97 27.77 -2.88
N THR A 184 21.91 28.96 -3.48
CA THR A 184 21.60 30.19 -2.74
C THR A 184 20.11 30.27 -2.41
N VAL A 185 19.80 30.98 -1.33
CA VAL A 185 18.41 31.18 -0.89
C VAL A 185 17.62 31.92 -1.97
N GLY A 186 16.50 31.33 -2.36
CA GLY A 186 15.55 31.89 -3.30
C GLY A 186 14.46 32.71 -2.59
N PRO A 187 13.61 33.41 -3.36
CA PRO A 187 12.43 34.07 -2.83
C PRO A 187 11.39 33.02 -2.37
N SER A 188 10.37 33.48 -1.64
CA SER A 188 9.14 32.72 -1.48
C SER A 188 8.11 33.15 -2.51
N PHE A 189 7.11 32.31 -2.73
CA PHE A 189 5.98 32.58 -3.60
C PHE A 189 4.69 32.33 -2.86
N TRP A 190 3.67 33.12 -3.14
CA TRP A 190 2.30 32.68 -2.91
C TRP A 190 1.82 31.91 -4.12
N PHE A 191 1.32 30.71 -3.91
CA PHE A 191 0.60 29.96 -4.93
C PHE A 191 -0.90 30.18 -4.74
N ASP A 192 -1.54 30.80 -5.72
CA ASP A 192 -2.99 30.96 -5.78
C ASP A 192 -3.63 29.77 -6.48
N VAL A 193 -4.34 28.96 -5.69
CA VAL A 193 -5.03 27.75 -6.12
C VAL A 193 -6.14 28.05 -7.13
N THR A 194 -6.79 29.20 -7.03
CA THR A 194 -7.91 29.56 -7.93
C THR A 194 -7.43 29.98 -9.32
N ALA A 195 -6.29 30.68 -9.37
CA ALA A 195 -5.70 31.16 -10.61
C ALA A 195 -4.62 30.23 -11.18
N LEU A 196 -4.22 29.18 -10.44
CA LEU A 196 -3.08 28.31 -10.76
C LEU A 196 -1.82 29.12 -11.09
N SER A 197 -1.58 30.15 -10.28
CA SER A 197 -0.54 31.15 -10.52
C SER A 197 0.32 31.37 -9.28
N PHE A 198 1.53 31.87 -9.50
CA PHE A 198 2.48 32.15 -8.45
C PHE A 198 2.79 33.64 -8.41
N ILE A 199 2.78 34.20 -7.21
CA ILE A 199 3.13 35.58 -6.94
C ILE A 199 4.45 35.55 -6.18
N LYS A 200 5.52 36.02 -6.82
CA LYS A 200 6.84 36.11 -6.19
C LYS A 200 6.82 37.15 -5.09
N LEU A 201 7.31 36.77 -3.92
CA LEU A 201 7.47 37.66 -2.77
C LEU A 201 8.87 38.28 -2.76
N SER A 202 8.99 39.46 -2.15
CA SER A 202 10.26 40.18 -2.02
C SER A 202 11.23 39.52 -1.04
N THR A 203 10.71 38.76 -0.08
CA THR A 203 11.47 38.12 1.00
C THR A 203 11.07 36.66 1.14
N ARG A 204 11.98 35.85 1.69
CA ARG A 204 11.67 34.48 2.08
C ARG A 204 10.75 34.48 3.32
N PHE A 205 9.81 33.55 3.34
CA PHE A 205 8.95 33.26 4.47
C PHE A 205 9.66 32.24 5.38
N ASN A 206 9.85 32.59 6.64
CA ASN A 206 10.47 31.73 7.67
C ASN A 206 9.41 31.03 8.51
#